data_AF-A0A1Y4RET6-F1
#
_entry.id   AF-A0A1Y4RET6-F1
#
_cell.length_a   1.000
_cell.length_b   1.000
_cell.length_c   1.000
_cell.angle_alpha   90.00
_cell.angle_beta   90.00
_cell.angle_gamma   90.00
#
_symmetry.space_group_name_H-M   'P 1'
#
loop_
_entity.id
_entity.type
_entity.pdbx_description
1 polymer ?
#
loop_
_entity_poly.entity_id
_entity_poly.type
_entity_poly.pdbx_seq_one_letter_code
_entity_poly.pdbx_strand_id
1 'polypeptide(L)' 'MSRVKADSENQEVIDGYDYLGNSSSATDCTGLIPSAPKNQAERDSYEEIYHYQPKPSGKDERQ' A
#
# COMPACT_ATOMS: atom_id res chain seq x y z
N MET A 1 27.14 -25.73 28.53
CA MET A 1 27.55 -24.73 27.51
C MET A 1 26.88 -25.01 26.15
N SER A 2 25.58 -25.30 26.13
CA SER A 2 24.87 -25.75 24.91
C SER A 2 23.75 -24.79 24.46
N ARG A 3 23.26 -23.92 25.35
CA ARG A 3 22.14 -23.00 25.06
C ARG A 3 22.58 -21.68 24.42
N VAL A 4 23.84 -21.28 24.61
CA VAL A 4 24.42 -20.02 24.09
C VAL A 4 24.75 -20.12 22.59
N LYS A 5 25.16 -21.31 22.11
CA LYS A 5 25.45 -21.52 20.68
C LYS A 5 24.21 -21.38 19.81
N ALA A 6 23.11 -22.02 20.21
CA ALA A 6 21.85 -21.94 19.47
C ALA A 6 21.27 -20.51 19.44
N ASP A 7 21.44 -19.74 20.52
CA ASP A 7 20.99 -18.34 20.60
C ASP A 7 21.83 -17.43 19.70
N SER A 8 23.15 -17.64 19.66
CA SER A 8 24.09 -16.94 18.78
C SER A 8 23.84 -17.24 17.30
N GLU A 9 23.58 -18.50 16.95
CA GLU A 9 23.26 -18.89 15.57
C GLU A 9 21.93 -18.29 15.11
N ASN A 10 20.92 -18.26 15.99
CA ASN A 10 19.63 -17.65 15.67
C ASN A 10 19.72 -16.12 15.52
N GLN A 11 20.58 -15.47 16.31
CA GLN A 11 20.88 -14.03 16.15
C GLN A 11 21.57 -13.73 14.82
N GLU A 12 22.58 -14.50 14.42
CA GLU A 12 23.25 -14.27 13.13
C GLU A 12 22.29 -14.42 11.94
N VAL A 13 21.33 -15.34 12.02
CA VAL A 13 20.27 -15.47 11.01
C VAL A 13 19.37 -14.23 11.00
N ILE A 14 18.97 -13.71 12.16
CA ILE A 14 18.12 -12.52 12.27
C ILE A 14 18.84 -11.27 11.75
N ASP A 15 20.08 -11.04 12.17
CA ASP A 15 20.92 -9.91 11.72
C ASP A 15 21.15 -9.97 10.20
N GLY A 16 21.24 -11.19 9.65
CA GLY A 16 21.32 -11.43 8.23
C GLY A 16 20.12 -10.92 7.43
N TYR A 17 18.93 -10.74 8.04
CA TYR A 17 17.71 -10.27 7.38
C TYR A 17 17.29 -8.83 7.75
N ASP A 18 18.11 -8.09 8.51
CA ASP A 18 17.80 -6.72 8.96
C ASP A 18 17.58 -5.75 7.77
N TYR A 19 18.22 -6.02 6.62
CA TYR A 19 18.03 -5.25 5.38
C TYR A 19 16.58 -5.27 4.85
N LEU A 20 15.78 -6.30 5.17
CA LEU A 20 14.37 -6.40 4.78
C LEU A 20 13.48 -5.44 5.59
N GLY A 21 13.90 -5.05 6.80
CA GLY A 21 13.20 -4.06 7.61
C GLY A 21 13.10 -2.70 6.92
N ASN A 22 14.14 -2.33 6.16
CA ASN A 22 14.16 -1.14 5.31
C ASN A 22 13.66 -1.39 3.87
N SER A 23 13.45 -2.65 3.48
CA SER A 23 12.84 -3.01 2.19
C SER A 23 11.33 -2.74 2.17
N SER A 24 10.71 -2.56 3.33
CA SER A 24 9.34 -2.06 3.43
C SER A 24 9.37 -0.54 3.26
N SER A 25 9.27 -0.06 2.03
CA SER A 25 9.13 1.37 1.77
C SER A 25 7.85 1.88 2.44
N ALA A 26 7.99 2.83 3.38
CA ALA A 26 6.84 3.51 3.99
C ALA A 26 6.05 4.35 2.96
N THR A 27 6.66 4.63 1.81
CA THR A 27 5.96 5.24 0.67
C THR A 27 5.31 4.13 -0.13
N ASP A 28 4.18 3.69 0.39
CA ASP A 28 3.20 2.90 -0.32
C ASP A 28 2.87 3.57 -1.67
N CYS A 29 3.38 3.02 -2.77
CA CYS A 29 2.97 3.42 -4.12
C CYS A 29 1.63 2.75 -4.46
N THR A 30 0.58 2.91 -3.63
CA THR A 30 -0.76 2.36 -3.91
C THR A 30 -1.45 3.03 -5.10
N GLY A 31 -0.90 4.14 -5.60
CA GLY A 31 -1.58 4.97 -6.61
C GLY A 31 -2.86 5.62 -6.06
N LEU A 32 -3.08 5.57 -4.74
CA LEU A 32 -4.18 6.28 -4.09
C LEU A 32 -3.84 7.76 -4.06
N ILE A 33 -4.81 8.60 -4.46
CA ILE A 33 -4.70 10.05 -4.34
C ILE A 33 -4.54 10.34 -2.83
N PRO A 34 -3.45 10.98 -2.38
CA PRO A 34 -3.10 11.11 -0.96
C PRO A 34 -4.08 11.99 -0.15
N SER A 35 -5.08 12.58 -0.80
CA SER A 35 -6.12 13.38 -0.19
C SER A 35 -7.38 13.41 -1.07
N ALA A 36 -8.53 13.66 -0.46
CA ALA A 36 -9.75 13.93 -1.22
C ALA A 36 -9.60 15.21 -2.07
N PRO A 37 -10.19 15.26 -3.27
CA PRO A 37 -10.22 16.47 -4.10
C PRO A 37 -10.85 17.64 -3.34
N LYS A 38 -10.20 18.82 -3.37
CA LYS A 38 -10.61 19.99 -2.57
C LYS A 38 -11.78 20.73 -3.21
N ASN A 39 -11.91 20.67 -4.53
CA ASN A 39 -12.96 21.35 -5.29
C ASN A 39 -13.42 20.52 -6.50
N GLN A 40 -14.46 20.99 -7.19
CA GLN A 40 -15.01 20.30 -8.35
C GLN A 40 -14.07 20.31 -9.56
N ALA A 41 -13.35 21.41 -9.80
CA ALA A 41 -12.40 21.51 -10.91
C ALA A 41 -11.26 20.49 -10.81
N GLU A 42 -10.74 20.23 -9.61
CA GLU A 42 -9.77 19.16 -9.37
C GLU A 42 -10.37 17.79 -9.66
N ARG A 43 -11.61 17.51 -9.23
CA ARG A 43 -12.29 16.24 -9.53
C ARG A 43 -12.41 16.00 -11.02
N ASP A 44 -12.81 17.02 -11.77
CA ASP A 44 -13.02 16.95 -13.21
C ASP A 44 -11.67 16.73 -13.94
N SER A 45 -10.61 17.42 -13.51
CA SER A 45 -9.26 17.22 -14.04
C SER A 45 -8.72 15.80 -13.79
N TYR A 46 -8.97 15.22 -12.60
CA TYR A 46 -8.56 13.85 -12.32
C TYR A 46 -9.36 12.83 -13.15
N GLU A 47 -10.66 13.05 -13.35
CA GLU A 47 -11.54 12.16 -14.13
C GLU A 47 -11.18 12.15 -15.63
N GLU A 48 -10.73 13.28 -16.19
CA GLU A 48 -10.24 13.38 -17.57
C GLU A 48 -9.06 12.43 -17.84
N ILE A 49 -8.14 12.32 -16.87
CA ILE A 49 -6.93 11.50 -16.99
C ILE A 49 -7.27 10.02 -16.75
N TYR A 50 -8.06 9.73 -15.72
CA TYR A 50 -8.43 8.38 -15.36
C TYR A 50 -9.79 8.34 -14.65
N HIS A 51 -10.66 7.42 -15.06
CA HIS A 51 -11.98 7.24 -14.44
C HIS A 51 -11.84 6.49 -13.12
N TYR A 52 -11.67 7.23 -12.03
CA TYR A 52 -11.45 6.67 -10.70
C TYR A 52 -12.75 6.36 -9.97
N GLN A 53 -13.88 6.93 -10.41
CA GLN A 53 -15.16 6.65 -9.78
C GLN A 53 -15.74 5.32 -10.30
N PRO A 54 -16.31 4.49 -9.40
CA PRO A 54 -17.03 3.30 -9.84
C PRO A 54 -18.17 3.71 -10.76
N LYS A 55 -18.34 2.96 -11.86
CA LYS A 55 -19.48 3.17 -12.75
C LYS A 55 -20.75 3.09 -11.91
N PRO A 56 -21.72 4.00 -12.10
CA PRO A 56 -22.96 3.95 -11.35
C PRO A 56 -23.54 2.56 -11.52
N SER A 57 -23.83 1.88 -10.40
CA SER A 57 -24.56 0.63 -10.46
C SER A 57 -25.85 0.95 -11.20
N GLY A 58 -26.02 0.38 -12.39
CA GLY A 58 -27.30 0.46 -13.07
C GLY A 58 -28.34 0.07 -12.04
N LYS A 59 -29.22 0.99 -11.66
CA LYS A 59 -30.41 0.60 -10.93
C LYS A 59 -31.06 -0.41 -11.86
N ASP A 60 -31.02 -1.65 -11.45
CA ASP A 60 -31.67 -2.74 -12.14
C ASP A 60 -33.17 -2.42 -12.13
N GLU A 61 -33.62 -1.71 -13.18
CA GLU A 61 -35.02 -1.66 -13.59
C GLU A 61 -35.39 -3.07 -14.08
N ARG A 62 -35.44 -4.04 -13.16
CA ARG A 62 -36.26 -5.23 -13.36
C ARG A 62 -37.70 -4.81 -13.11
N GLN A 63 -38.40 -4.70 -14.24
CA GLN A 63 -39.85 -4.68 -14.40
C GLN A 63 -40.53 -5.82 -13.63
#